data_AF-A0AAU1KU39-F1
#
_entry.id   AF-A0AAU1KU39-F1
#
_cell.length_a   1.000
_cell.length_b   1.000
_cell.length_c   1.000
_cell.angle_alpha   90.00
_cell.angle_beta   90.00
_cell.angle_gamma   90.00
#
_symmetry.space_group_name_H-M   'P 1'
#
loop_
_entity.id
_entity.type
_entity.pdbx_description
1 polymer ?
#
loop_
_entity_poly.entity_id
_entity_poly.type
_entity_poly.pdbx_seq_one_letter_code
_entity_poly.pdbx_strand_id
1 'polypeptide(L)'
;MIPDDFRPIGRDHPDFPPLPEPVDLAAAHRLGPAAAVEAKWEWMARSWKWKAEYAVLCSPSRVYPRIVELIAAARAVPGLRRLYPYTSHMMLKFSSTTTIPYEVRLPSAEPLADGRFRVRHGEVLGEFDSTGEALALVLARAPAGLGPAVRGEDGQGR
;
A
#
# COMPACT_ATOMS: atom_id res chain seq x y z
N MET A 1 -9.82 29.26 6.01
CA MET A 1 -11.27 29.42 5.83
C MET A 1 -11.75 28.31 4.92
N ILE A 2 -12.48 27.33 5.46
CA ILE A 2 -13.21 26.35 4.65
C ILE A 2 -14.57 27.01 4.38
N PRO A 3 -15.06 27.10 3.13
CA PRO A 3 -16.39 27.66 2.87
C PRO A 3 -17.47 26.88 3.62
N ASP A 4 -18.48 27.60 4.14
CA ASP A 4 -19.62 27.07 4.91
C ASP A 4 -20.49 26.05 4.15
N ASP A 5 -20.23 25.88 2.84
CA ASP A 5 -21.00 25.01 1.95
C ASP A 5 -20.41 23.60 1.80
N PHE A 6 -19.41 23.22 2.61
CA PHE A 6 -18.87 21.86 2.59
C PHE A 6 -19.88 20.86 3.19
N ARG A 7 -20.89 20.48 2.41
CA ARG A 7 -21.71 19.31 2.70
C ARG A 7 -20.88 18.08 2.31
N PRO A 8 -20.65 17.11 3.22
CA PRO A 8 -20.02 15.85 2.85
C PRO A 8 -20.94 15.15 1.86
N ILE A 9 -20.61 15.27 0.59
CA ILE A 9 -21.31 14.58 -0.48
C ILE A 9 -21.05 13.08 -0.29
N GLY A 10 -22.10 12.27 -0.30
CA GLY A 10 -21.99 10.81 -0.18
C GLY A 10 -21.14 10.22 -1.30
N ARG A 11 -20.45 9.10 -1.04
CA ARG A 11 -19.57 8.42 -2.02
C ARG A 11 -20.31 7.93 -3.28
N ASP A 12 -21.62 8.02 -3.29
CA ASP A 12 -22.58 7.69 -4.34
C ASP A 12 -22.97 8.88 -5.24
N HIS A 13 -22.36 10.06 -5.06
CA HIS A 13 -22.61 11.21 -5.95
C HIS A 13 -22.25 10.90 -7.41
N PRO A 14 -23.02 11.39 -8.39
CA PRO A 14 -22.76 11.18 -9.81
C PRO A 14 -21.40 11.70 -10.30
N ASP A 15 -20.83 12.70 -9.61
CA ASP A 15 -19.51 13.25 -9.95
C ASP A 15 -18.34 12.45 -9.34
N PHE A 16 -18.62 11.47 -8.47
CA PHE A 16 -17.57 10.62 -7.91
C PHE A 16 -17.26 9.45 -8.84
N PRO A 17 -15.98 9.04 -8.91
CA PRO A 17 -15.64 7.77 -9.56
C PRO A 17 -16.40 6.64 -8.87
N PRO A 18 -16.90 5.63 -9.61
CA PRO A 18 -17.57 4.49 -9.00
C PRO A 18 -16.63 3.78 -8.04
N LEU A 19 -17.17 3.25 -6.95
CA LEU A 19 -16.39 2.46 -6.00
C LEU A 19 -15.68 1.33 -6.76
N PRO A 20 -14.40 1.05 -6.44
CA PRO A 20 -13.67 -0.01 -7.10
C PRO A 20 -14.33 -1.34 -6.77
N GLU A 21 -14.47 -2.20 -7.77
CA GLU A 21 -15.01 -3.53 -7.57
C GLU A 21 -14.16 -4.28 -6.52
N PRO A 22 -14.80 -4.83 -5.47
CA PRO A 22 -14.10 -5.53 -4.42
C PRO A 22 -13.47 -6.81 -4.95
N VAL A 23 -12.24 -7.09 -4.51
CA VAL A 23 -11.59 -8.39 -4.75
C VAL A 23 -11.97 -9.33 -3.62
N ASP A 24 -12.37 -10.56 -3.93
CA ASP A 24 -12.64 -11.60 -2.92
C ASP A 24 -11.32 -12.13 -2.31
N LEU A 25 -10.78 -11.37 -1.37
CA LEU A 25 -9.58 -11.76 -0.62
C LEU A 25 -9.77 -13.06 0.15
N ALA A 26 -10.99 -13.35 0.62
CA ALA A 26 -11.26 -14.58 1.36
C ALA A 26 -11.14 -15.82 0.45
N ALA A 27 -11.68 -15.74 -0.77
CA ALA A 27 -11.47 -16.77 -1.79
C ALA A 27 -10.00 -16.89 -2.17
N ALA A 28 -9.30 -15.77 -2.36
CA ALA A 28 -7.87 -15.78 -2.66
C ALA A 28 -7.04 -16.47 -1.55
N HIS A 29 -7.36 -16.23 -0.28
CA HIS A 29 -6.74 -16.93 0.85
C HIS A 29 -7.02 -18.44 0.84
N ARG A 30 -8.21 -18.88 0.41
CA ARG A 30 -8.53 -20.32 0.25
C ARG A 30 -7.71 -20.97 -0.86
N LEU A 31 -7.38 -20.23 -1.92
CA LEU A 31 -6.52 -20.70 -3.02
C LEU A 31 -5.03 -20.72 -2.66
N GLY A 32 -4.62 -19.97 -1.63
CA GLY A 32 -3.28 -20.01 -1.05
C GLY A 32 -2.55 -18.66 -1.04
N PRO A 33 -1.33 -18.62 -0.49
CA PRO A 33 -0.63 -17.35 -0.23
C PRO A 33 -0.34 -16.52 -1.49
N ALA A 34 0.06 -17.17 -2.58
CA ALA A 34 0.35 -16.47 -3.84
C ALA A 34 -0.90 -15.78 -4.42
N ALA A 35 -2.04 -16.48 -4.41
CA ALA A 35 -3.31 -15.90 -4.85
C ALA A 35 -3.74 -14.73 -3.95
N ALA A 36 -3.59 -14.88 -2.64
CA ALA A 36 -3.88 -13.81 -1.68
C ALA A 36 -3.01 -12.55 -1.89
N VAL A 37 -1.72 -12.73 -2.18
CA VAL A 37 -0.79 -11.63 -2.48
C VAL A 37 -1.21 -10.89 -3.76
N GLU A 38 -1.50 -11.62 -4.84
CA GLU A 38 -1.91 -11.02 -6.11
C GLU A 38 -3.24 -10.25 -5.97
N ALA A 39 -4.22 -10.87 -5.34
CA ALA A 39 -5.51 -10.26 -5.03
C ALA A 39 -5.35 -8.99 -4.16
N LYS A 40 -4.43 -9.00 -3.21
CA LYS A 40 -4.15 -7.86 -2.35
C LYS A 40 -3.48 -6.71 -3.09
N TRP A 41 -2.50 -6.99 -3.95
CA TRP A 41 -1.88 -5.99 -4.81
C TRP A 41 -2.88 -5.33 -5.74
N GLU A 42 -3.77 -6.13 -6.34
CA GLU A 42 -4.83 -5.63 -7.19
C GLU A 42 -5.81 -4.73 -6.43
N TRP A 43 -6.32 -5.20 -5.29
CA TRP A 43 -7.20 -4.40 -4.45
C TRP A 43 -6.54 -3.11 -4.00
N MET A 44 -5.27 -3.16 -3.60
CA MET A 44 -4.52 -1.99 -3.17
C MET A 44 -4.39 -0.96 -4.30
N ALA A 45 -4.01 -1.39 -5.50
CA ALA A 45 -3.88 -0.49 -6.65
C ALA A 45 -5.22 0.18 -7.01
N ARG A 46 -6.30 -0.60 -7.09
CA ARG A 46 -7.65 -0.07 -7.40
C ARG A 46 -8.12 0.91 -6.32
N SER A 47 -8.03 0.51 -5.05
CA SER A 47 -8.52 1.32 -3.93
C SER A 47 -7.75 2.62 -3.73
N TRP A 48 -6.43 2.63 -3.93
CA TRP A 48 -5.64 3.85 -3.83
C TRP A 48 -5.82 4.79 -5.03
N LYS A 49 -5.97 4.25 -6.24
CA LYS A 49 -6.34 5.05 -7.41
C LYS A 49 -7.67 5.77 -7.18
N TRP A 50 -8.70 5.03 -6.78
CA TRP A 50 -10.00 5.60 -6.46
C TRP A 50 -9.92 6.65 -5.33
N LYS A 51 -9.18 6.37 -4.24
CA LYS A 51 -8.98 7.33 -3.15
C LYS A 51 -8.31 8.62 -3.62
N ALA A 52 -7.33 8.53 -4.53
CA ALA A 52 -6.66 9.71 -5.09
C ALA A 52 -7.64 10.58 -5.88
N GLU A 53 -8.43 9.98 -6.76
CA GLU A 53 -9.46 10.67 -7.54
C GLU A 53 -10.54 11.27 -6.62
N TYR A 54 -11.01 10.50 -5.64
CA TYR A 54 -11.96 10.95 -4.63
C TYR A 54 -11.44 12.15 -3.82
N ALA A 55 -10.17 12.12 -3.41
CA ALA A 55 -9.57 13.22 -2.64
C ALA A 55 -9.47 14.50 -3.45
N VAL A 56 -9.18 14.44 -4.76
CA VAL A 56 -9.18 15.63 -5.63
C VAL A 56 -10.54 16.33 -5.61
N LEU A 57 -11.63 15.57 -5.58
CA LEU A 57 -12.99 16.11 -5.56
C LEU A 57 -13.40 16.64 -4.18
N CYS A 58 -13.14 15.89 -3.11
CA CYS A 58 -13.56 16.27 -1.75
C CYS A 58 -12.61 17.26 -1.06
N SER A 59 -11.33 17.25 -1.41
CA SER A 59 -10.33 18.06 -0.75
C SER A 59 -9.17 18.31 -1.71
N PRO A 60 -9.34 19.20 -2.71
CA PRO A 60 -8.28 19.51 -3.69
C PRO A 60 -6.97 19.96 -3.04
N SER A 61 -7.02 20.51 -1.82
CA SER A 61 -5.86 20.91 -1.01
C SER A 61 -5.23 19.77 -0.20
N ARG A 62 -5.88 18.61 -0.11
CA ARG A 62 -5.39 17.37 0.51
C ARG A 62 -5.27 16.28 -0.56
N VAL A 63 -4.45 16.55 -1.58
CA VAL A 63 -4.08 15.51 -2.53
C VAL A 63 -3.26 14.46 -1.77
N TYR A 64 -3.61 13.18 -1.94
CA TYR A 64 -2.77 12.13 -1.40
C TYR A 64 -1.38 12.26 -2.02
N PRO A 65 -0.30 12.42 -1.22
CA PRO A 65 1.06 12.43 -1.75
C PRO A 65 1.29 11.13 -2.55
N ARG A 66 2.17 11.16 -3.57
CA ARG A 66 2.46 10.20 -4.68
C ARG A 66 2.39 8.68 -4.39
N ILE A 67 1.36 8.21 -3.68
CA ILE A 67 1.22 6.87 -3.11
C ILE A 67 0.75 5.89 -4.17
N VAL A 68 -0.09 6.33 -5.10
CA VAL A 68 -0.50 5.55 -6.27
C VAL A 68 0.72 5.18 -7.11
N GLU A 69 1.63 6.14 -7.32
CA GLU A 69 2.89 5.90 -8.01
C GLU A 69 3.79 4.93 -7.25
N LEU A 70 3.96 5.13 -5.94
CA LEU A 70 4.76 4.24 -5.10
C LEU A 70 4.24 2.80 -5.12
N ILE A 71 2.91 2.60 -5.05
CA ILE A 71 2.27 1.29 -5.12
C ILE A 71 2.49 0.65 -6.48
N ALA A 72 2.30 1.41 -7.57
CA ALA A 72 2.51 0.90 -8.92
C ALA A 72 3.97 0.47 -9.14
N ALA A 73 4.92 1.30 -8.71
CA ALA A 73 6.35 0.99 -8.79
C ALA A 73 6.70 -0.25 -7.95
N ALA A 74 6.21 -0.35 -6.71
CA ALA A 74 6.48 -1.49 -5.85
C ALA A 74 5.90 -2.81 -6.40
N ARG A 75 4.71 -2.77 -7.01
CA ARG A 75 4.08 -3.94 -7.66
C ARG A 75 4.87 -4.43 -8.89
N ALA A 76 5.62 -3.55 -9.55
CA ALA A 76 6.45 -3.89 -10.70
C ALA A 76 7.78 -4.57 -10.30
N VAL A 77 8.19 -4.46 -9.04
CA VAL A 77 9.43 -5.05 -8.53
C VAL A 77 9.19 -6.51 -8.14
N PRO A 78 9.81 -7.51 -8.82
CA PRO A 78 9.50 -8.93 -8.61
C PRO A 78 9.68 -9.42 -7.16
N GLY A 79 10.71 -8.93 -6.46
CA GLY A 79 10.96 -9.29 -5.06
C GLY A 79 9.86 -8.81 -4.11
N LEU A 80 9.37 -7.58 -4.32
CA LEU A 80 8.31 -6.98 -3.49
C LEU A 80 6.93 -7.50 -3.87
N ARG A 81 6.70 -7.80 -5.16
CA ARG A 81 5.43 -8.34 -5.65
C ARG A 81 5.05 -9.66 -4.99
N ARG A 82 6.04 -10.45 -4.55
CA ARG A 82 5.83 -11.74 -3.85
C ARG A 82 5.49 -11.58 -2.37
N LEU A 83 5.56 -10.37 -1.83
CA LEU A 83 5.24 -10.06 -0.44
C LEU A 83 3.82 -9.52 -0.33
N TYR A 84 3.20 -9.68 0.85
CA TYR A 84 1.85 -9.21 1.09
C TYR A 84 1.86 -7.71 1.38
N PRO A 85 1.26 -6.86 0.53
CA PRO A 85 1.34 -5.43 0.70
C PRO A 85 0.24 -4.93 1.64
N TYR A 86 0.54 -3.94 2.45
CA TYR A 86 -0.47 -3.17 3.16
C TYR A 86 -0.01 -1.73 3.37
N THR A 87 -0.97 -0.84 3.64
CA THR A 87 -0.69 0.56 3.92
C THR A 87 -1.14 0.95 5.32
N SER A 88 -0.34 1.74 6.03
CA SER A 88 -0.64 2.28 7.36
C SER A 88 -0.03 3.68 7.45
N HIS A 89 -0.82 4.69 7.85
CA HIS A 89 -0.39 6.10 7.91
C HIS A 89 0.31 6.60 6.63
N MET A 90 -0.23 6.31 5.45
CA MET A 90 0.39 6.62 4.14
C MET A 90 1.69 5.88 3.81
N MET A 91 2.14 4.99 4.69
CA MET A 91 3.34 4.17 4.47
C MET A 91 2.96 2.87 3.79
N LEU A 92 3.61 2.56 2.68
CA LEU A 92 3.62 1.24 2.07
C LEU A 92 4.54 0.32 2.87
N LYS A 93 4.01 -0.83 3.24
CA LYS A 93 4.68 -1.86 4.04
C LYS A 93 4.50 -3.22 3.39
N PHE A 94 5.46 -4.10 3.66
CA PHE A 94 5.51 -5.46 3.11
C PHE A 94 5.55 -6.47 4.26
N SER A 95 4.65 -7.45 4.20
CA SER A 95 4.58 -8.55 5.16
C SER A 95 5.03 -9.86 4.52
N SER A 96 5.80 -10.66 5.26
CA SER A 96 6.11 -12.06 4.90
C SER A 96 4.96 -13.02 5.21
N THR A 97 3.90 -12.56 5.88
CA THR A 97 2.67 -13.32 6.11
C THR A 97 1.47 -12.66 5.45
N THR A 98 0.56 -13.46 4.90
CA THR A 98 -0.67 -12.97 4.26
C THR A 98 -1.80 -12.72 5.26
N THR A 99 -1.70 -13.27 6.47
CA THR A 99 -2.70 -13.17 7.56
C THR A 99 -2.11 -12.44 8.76
N ILE A 100 -2.97 -11.97 9.66
CA ILE A 100 -2.58 -11.31 10.89
C ILE A 100 -2.11 -12.38 11.91
N PRO A 101 -1.04 -12.15 12.69
CA PRO A 101 -0.22 -10.94 12.71
C PRO A 101 0.68 -10.81 11.47
N TYR A 102 0.75 -9.59 10.92
CA TYR A 102 1.64 -9.29 9.80
C TYR A 102 3.09 -9.24 10.28
N GLU A 103 3.96 -10.00 9.59
CA GLU A 103 5.38 -10.01 9.86
C GLU A 103 6.13 -9.02 8.94
N VAL A 104 6.49 -7.88 9.50
CA VAL A 104 7.14 -6.78 8.77
C VAL A 104 8.62 -6.84 9.02
N ARG A 105 9.38 -7.27 8.02
CA ARG A 105 10.84 -7.38 8.12
C ARG A 105 11.60 -6.42 7.22
N LEU A 106 10.89 -5.67 6.39
CA LEU A 106 11.47 -4.71 5.45
C LEU A 106 11.18 -3.28 5.91
N PRO A 107 12.03 -2.31 5.52
CA PRO A 107 11.69 -0.90 5.64
C PRO A 107 10.37 -0.58 4.93
N SER A 108 9.71 0.44 5.46
CA SER A 108 8.52 1.04 4.88
C SER A 108 8.87 2.26 4.05
N ALA A 109 8.09 2.51 3.00
CA ALA A 109 8.26 3.68 2.14
C ALA A 109 7.00 4.55 2.19
N GLU A 110 7.14 5.87 2.27
CA GLU A 110 6.01 6.79 2.16
C GLU A 110 6.35 7.93 1.19
N PRO A 111 5.38 8.46 0.44
CA PRO A 111 5.53 9.71 -0.27
C PRO A 111 5.38 10.90 0.70
N LEU A 112 6.17 11.94 0.48
CA LEU A 112 6.17 13.18 1.24
C LEU A 112 5.41 14.28 0.51
N ALA A 113 5.05 15.33 1.24
CA ALA A 113 4.34 16.50 0.70
C ALA A 113 5.21 17.32 -0.29
N ASP A 114 6.54 17.25 -0.15
CA ASP A 114 7.50 17.90 -1.05
C ASP A 114 7.76 17.10 -2.34
N GLY A 115 7.08 15.96 -2.53
CA GLY A 115 7.19 15.12 -3.72
C GLY A 115 8.25 14.02 -3.65
N ARG A 116 9.06 13.99 -2.59
CA ARG A 116 10.07 12.94 -2.35
C ARG A 116 9.47 11.70 -1.70
N PHE A 117 10.26 10.64 -1.59
CA PHE A 117 9.91 9.38 -0.95
C PHE A 117 10.84 9.12 0.23
N ARG A 118 10.28 8.87 1.41
CA ARG A 118 11.05 8.54 2.62
C ARG A 118 10.99 7.06 2.91
N VAL A 119 12.14 6.45 3.15
CA VAL A 119 12.27 5.07 3.62
C VAL A 119 12.61 5.05 5.10
N ARG A 120 11.92 4.21 5.89
CA ARG A 120 12.17 4.06 7.33
C ARG A 120 12.02 2.65 7.86
N HIS A 121 12.80 2.34 8.90
CA HIS A 121 12.71 1.12 9.68
C HIS A 121 13.06 1.45 11.14
N GLY A 122 12.07 1.83 11.95
CA GLY A 122 12.30 2.48 13.25
C GLY A 122 12.74 3.94 13.10
N GLU A 123 13.85 4.16 12.39
CA GLU A 123 14.41 5.47 12.04
C GLU A 123 14.35 5.75 10.53
N VAL A 124 14.60 7.00 10.14
CA VAL A 124 14.68 7.40 8.73
C VAL A 124 16.01 6.88 8.13
N LEU A 125 15.90 6.09 7.07
CA LEU A 125 17.06 5.52 6.37
C LEU A 125 17.50 6.35 5.17
N GLY A 126 16.59 7.15 4.60
CA GLY A 126 16.88 8.02 3.47
C GLY A 126 15.61 8.65 2.87
N GLU A 127 15.81 9.69 2.08
CA GLU A 127 14.80 10.38 1.28
C GLU A 127 15.28 10.44 -0.17
N PHE A 128 14.37 10.20 -1.12
CA PHE A 128 14.70 9.98 -2.53
C PHE A 128 13.72 10.72 -3.44
N ASP A 129 14.18 11.17 -4.60
CA ASP A 129 13.33 11.86 -5.58
C ASP A 129 12.53 10.87 -6.43
N SER A 130 12.98 9.62 -6.53
CA SER A 130 12.34 8.56 -7.30
C SER A 130 11.82 7.40 -6.44
N THR A 131 10.73 6.78 -6.91
CA THR A 131 10.23 5.53 -6.33
C THR A 131 11.25 4.40 -6.47
N GLY A 132 11.98 4.36 -7.59
CA GLY A 132 12.99 3.33 -7.87
C GLY A 132 14.10 3.29 -6.82
N GLU A 133 14.69 4.43 -6.49
CA GLU A 133 15.76 4.52 -5.47
C GLU A 133 15.24 4.16 -4.07
N ALA A 134 14.06 4.66 -3.71
CA ALA A 134 13.44 4.32 -2.44
C ALA A 134 13.19 2.81 -2.31
N LEU A 135 12.64 2.17 -3.35
CA LEU A 135 12.35 0.74 -3.35
C LEU A 135 13.63 -0.11 -3.46
N ALA A 136 14.67 0.39 -4.13
CA ALA A 136 15.99 -0.23 -4.13
C ALA A 136 16.57 -0.27 -2.72
N LEU A 137 16.47 0.81 -1.93
CA LEU A 137 16.88 0.79 -0.53
C LEU A 137 16.04 -0.18 0.31
N VAL A 138 14.72 -0.23 0.10
CA VAL A 138 13.84 -1.21 0.78
C VAL A 138 14.33 -2.64 0.54
N LEU A 139 14.63 -2.99 -0.71
CA LEU A 139 15.14 -4.32 -1.08
C LEU A 139 16.55 -4.58 -0.57
N ALA A 140 17.45 -3.59 -0.62
CA ALA A 140 18.81 -3.73 -0.14
C ALA A 140 18.89 -4.01 1.37
N ARG A 141 17.83 -3.69 2.12
CA ARG A 141 17.68 -3.97 3.55
C ARG A 141 16.82 -5.21 3.83
N ALA A 142 16.40 -5.96 2.80
CA ALA A 142 15.68 -7.20 3.00
C ALA A 142 16.56 -8.24 3.72
N PRO A 143 15.99 -9.01 4.67
CA PRO A 143 16.75 -10.07 5.32
C PRO A 143 17.17 -11.16 4.32
N ALA A 144 18.33 -11.76 4.55
CA ALA A 144 18.78 -12.91 3.78
C ALA A 144 17.73 -14.04 3.85
N GLY A 145 17.46 -14.67 2.70
CA GLY A 145 16.47 -15.75 2.61
C GLY A 145 15.00 -15.29 2.63
N LEU A 146 14.72 -14.01 2.43
CA LEU A 146 13.34 -13.53 2.26
C LEU A 146 12.66 -14.20 1.05
N GLY A 147 11.75 -15.12 1.34
CA GLY A 147 10.93 -15.81 0.35
C GLY A 147 9.62 -15.09 0.03
N PRO A 148 8.74 -15.72 -0.78
CA PRO A 148 7.35 -15.29 -0.90
C PRO A 148 6.66 -15.17 0.45
N ALA A 149 5.62 -14.33 0.50
CA ALA A 149 4.74 -14.36 1.66
C ALA A 149 4.05 -15.73 1.79
N VAL A 150 4.00 -16.21 3.01
CA VAL A 150 3.34 -17.46 3.40
C VAL A 150 2.04 -17.15 4.15
N ARG A 151 1.21 -18.17 4.39
CA ARG A 151 0.10 -18.00 5.35
C ARG A 151 0.72 -17.83 6.73
N GLY A 152 0.29 -16.83 7.49
CA GLY A 152 0.71 -16.69 8.88
C GLY A 152 0.13 -17.84 9.70
N GLU A 153 0.89 -18.33 10.67
CA GLU A 153 0.39 -19.36 11.58
C GLU A 153 -0.73 -18.76 12.43
N ASP A 154 -1.91 -19.39 12.40
CA ASP A 154 -2.98 -19.09 13.33
C ASP A 154 -2.42 -19.45 14.71
N GLY A 155 -2.08 -18.46 15.54
CA GLY A 155 -1.25 -18.62 16.74
C GLY A 155 -1.70 -19.73 17.69
N GLN A 156 -1.27 -20.95 17.43
CA GLN A 156 -1.56 -22.15 18.21
C GLN A 156 -0.22 -22.71 18.64
N GLY A 157 0.27 -22.20 19.77
CA GLY A 157 1.50 -22.67 20.40
C GLY A 157 2.44 -21.54 20.79
N ARG A 158 2.02 -20.72 21.76
CA ARG A 158 2.96 -20.09 22.68
C ARG A 158 2.58 -20.48 24.10
#